data_AF-W2HVT2-F1
#
_entry.id   AF-W2HVT2-F1
#
_cell.length_a   1.000
_cell.length_b   1.000
_cell.length_c   1.000
_cell.angle_alpha   90.00
_cell.angle_beta   90.00
_cell.angle_gamma   90.00
#
_symmetry.space_group_name_H-M   'P 1'
#
loop_
_entity.id
_entity.type
_entity.pdbx_description
1 polymer ?
#
loop_
_entity_poly.entity_id
_entity_poly.type
_entity_poly.pdbx_seq_one_letter_code
_entity_poly.pdbx_strand_id
1 'polypeptide(L)'
;MHRLSAALTAPTRSSSRLSLGRLFKQQPIEELPELRSILAVQNLVAKIPEQPKPRRLNENDAYRQWIETYRNSNSLSAQSQLDKDAFNAFVKEASDYLQKLENEAFDGCDKIGPMEDEELSSPKADAFVEAVKMKLSRHICTQAVSSFDLLDKDKDGKVRVDEVEKLLQVEAHGNGIEWLKSQFHLYDADGDDVVNEAESKLILDSMIATQKAVMTEIFATHVESMPKKHEKLFTKSLSEEDFKSKIPEKVRCVFHFANKLDEERKTYDWELFENSQKVEFPELHNLLAVYAKGFYDERFTFYERKQEKRNTRYKGLLLAAAIGLGDYIAAVI
;
A
#
# COMPACT_ATOMS: atom_id res chain seq x y z
N MET A 1 -72.66 -27.44 47.29
CA MET A 1 -72.84 -26.01 47.56
C MET A 1 -71.49 -25.43 48.02
N HIS A 2 -71.09 -24.30 47.42
CA HIS A 2 -69.86 -23.50 47.69
C HIS A 2 -68.51 -24.14 47.31
N ARG A 3 -67.55 -23.45 46.71
CA ARG A 3 -67.47 -22.16 45.99
C ARG A 3 -66.16 -22.19 45.18
N LEU A 4 -66.19 -21.68 43.96
CA LEU A 4 -65.03 -21.40 43.12
C LEU A 4 -64.14 -20.31 43.74
N SER A 5 -62.82 -20.50 43.70
CA SER A 5 -61.83 -19.42 43.70
C SER A 5 -60.80 -19.73 42.62
N ALA A 6 -60.99 -19.12 41.46
CA ALA A 6 -60.00 -19.07 40.39
C ALA A 6 -59.23 -17.75 40.53
N ALA A 7 -57.94 -17.82 40.82
CA ALA A 7 -57.05 -16.67 40.75
C ALA A 7 -56.68 -16.44 39.27
N LEU A 8 -57.16 -15.34 38.70
CA LEU A 8 -56.69 -14.84 37.41
C LEU A 8 -55.30 -14.21 37.60
N THR A 9 -54.26 -14.86 37.08
CA THR A 9 -52.97 -14.23 36.83
C THR A 9 -52.97 -13.64 35.42
N ALA A 10 -53.02 -12.31 35.34
CA ALA A 10 -52.85 -11.58 34.10
C ALA A 10 -51.39 -11.67 33.61
N PRO A 11 -51.12 -11.83 32.31
CA PRO A 11 -49.77 -11.77 31.79
C PRO A 11 -49.30 -10.31 31.75
N THR A 12 -48.31 -9.97 32.55
CA THR A 12 -47.56 -8.72 32.46
C THR A 12 -46.80 -8.69 31.14
N ARG A 13 -47.38 -8.06 30.12
CA ARG A 13 -46.65 -7.63 28.92
C ARG A 13 -45.57 -6.65 29.36
N SER A 14 -44.34 -7.14 29.44
CA SER A 14 -43.12 -6.34 29.41
C SER A 14 -43.11 -5.54 28.11
N SER A 15 -43.64 -4.33 28.15
CA SER A 15 -43.42 -3.34 27.10
C SER A 15 -41.96 -2.92 27.20
N SER A 16 -41.09 -3.55 26.40
CA SER A 16 -39.75 -3.05 26.17
C SER A 16 -39.86 -1.67 25.53
N ARG A 17 -39.83 -0.62 26.36
CA ARG A 17 -39.56 0.74 25.90
C ARG A 17 -38.14 0.70 25.34
N LEU A 18 -38.03 0.46 24.04
CA LEU A 18 -36.85 0.80 23.26
C LEU A 18 -36.63 2.29 23.51
N SER A 19 -35.67 2.62 24.38
CA SER A 19 -35.35 4.00 24.68
C SER A 19 -34.92 4.64 23.37
N LEU A 20 -35.56 5.76 23.00
CA LEU A 20 -35.12 6.61 21.90
C LEU A 20 -33.61 6.89 21.98
N GLY A 21 -33.04 6.94 23.19
CA GLY A 21 -31.59 7.04 23.41
C GLY A 21 -30.72 5.95 22.78
N ARG A 22 -31.20 4.70 22.58
CA ARG A 22 -30.46 3.67 21.82
C ARG A 22 -30.53 3.86 20.32
N LEU A 23 -31.59 4.49 19.80
CA LEU A 23 -31.67 4.87 18.37
C LEU A 23 -30.68 6.00 18.00
N PHE A 24 -30.15 6.71 19.00
CA PHE A 24 -29.30 7.90 18.81
C PHE A 24 -27.85 7.75 19.27
N LYS A 25 -27.43 6.60 19.82
CA LYS A 25 -25.99 6.36 20.04
C LYS A 25 -25.31 6.11 18.69
N GLN A 26 -24.80 7.19 18.11
CA GLN A 26 -23.94 7.10 16.94
C GLN A 26 -22.62 6.51 17.41
N GLN A 27 -22.23 5.39 16.81
CA GLN A 27 -20.88 4.85 16.98
C GLN A 27 -19.87 5.93 16.54
N PRO A 28 -18.79 6.17 17.30
CA PRO A 28 -17.68 7.01 16.85
C PRO A 28 -17.21 6.60 15.46
N ILE A 29 -16.83 7.58 14.62
CA ILE A 29 -16.43 7.32 13.24
C ILE A 29 -15.22 6.37 13.22
N GLU A 30 -14.29 6.58 14.15
CA GLU A 30 -13.07 5.82 14.36
C GLU A 30 -13.32 4.33 14.60
N GLU A 31 -14.47 3.98 15.19
CA GLU A 31 -14.82 2.59 15.49
C GLU A 31 -15.48 1.87 14.30
N LEU A 32 -15.72 2.56 13.17
CA LEU A 32 -16.28 1.92 11.98
C LEU A 32 -15.33 0.83 11.47
N PRO A 33 -15.82 -0.42 11.23
CA PRO A 33 -14.97 -1.53 10.82
C PRO A 33 -14.12 -1.26 9.59
N GLU A 34 -14.66 -0.51 8.63
CA GLU A 34 -13.93 -0.05 7.45
C GLU A 34 -12.70 0.79 7.82
N LEU A 35 -12.87 1.83 8.65
CA LEU A 35 -11.79 2.72 9.03
C LEU A 35 -10.75 2.01 9.89
N ARG A 36 -11.19 1.14 10.79
CA ARG A 36 -10.27 0.31 11.59
C ARG A 36 -9.43 -0.64 10.72
N SER A 37 -10.01 -1.22 9.67
CA SER A 37 -9.28 -2.09 8.75
C SER A 37 -8.24 -1.30 7.93
N ILE A 38 -8.61 -0.10 7.45
CA ILE A 38 -7.68 0.80 6.75
C ILE A 38 -6.55 1.27 7.69
N LEU A 39 -6.87 1.60 8.94
CA LEU A 39 -5.90 2.00 9.96
C LEU A 39 -4.93 0.85 10.28
N ALA A 40 -5.43 -0.39 10.38
CA ALA A 40 -4.59 -1.56 10.55
C ALA A 40 -3.59 -1.70 9.39
N VAL A 41 -4.05 -1.56 8.14
CA VAL A 41 -3.15 -1.56 6.96
C VAL A 41 -2.09 -0.47 7.11
N GLN A 42 -2.47 0.78 7.42
CA GLN A 42 -1.54 1.89 7.60
C GLN A 42 -0.45 1.57 8.65
N ASN A 43 -0.85 1.03 9.80
CA ASN A 43 0.08 0.71 10.89
C ASN A 43 1.01 -0.45 10.53
N LEU A 44 0.51 -1.47 9.81
CA LEU A 44 1.31 -2.61 9.37
C LEU A 44 2.36 -2.17 8.33
N VAL A 45 1.95 -1.45 7.28
CA VAL A 45 2.88 -1.06 6.22
C VAL A 45 3.92 -0.03 6.69
N ALA A 46 3.61 0.76 7.72
CA ALA A 46 4.56 1.69 8.34
C ALA A 46 5.76 1.00 9.01
N LYS A 47 5.68 -0.31 9.29
CA LYS A 47 6.79 -1.12 9.84
C LYS A 47 7.77 -1.61 8.78
N ILE A 48 7.40 -1.57 7.49
CA ILE A 48 8.21 -2.11 6.41
C ILE A 48 9.59 -1.44 6.32
N PRO A 49 9.74 -0.10 6.41
CA PRO A 49 11.03 0.56 6.30
C PRO A 49 12.06 0.15 7.37
N GLU A 50 11.63 -0.37 8.53
CA GLU A 50 12.54 -0.81 9.60
C GLU A 50 13.34 -2.07 9.20
N GLN A 51 12.71 -2.96 8.44
CA GLN A 51 13.31 -4.20 7.92
C GLN A 51 12.75 -4.47 6.52
N PRO A 52 13.21 -3.76 5.47
CA PRO A 52 12.54 -3.79 4.16
C PRO A 52 12.65 -5.14 3.45
N LYS A 53 13.69 -5.91 3.75
CA LYS A 53 13.94 -7.20 3.11
C LYS A 53 12.98 -8.28 3.63
N PRO A 54 12.32 -9.07 2.76
CA PRO A 54 11.54 -10.22 3.20
C PRO A 54 12.45 -11.25 3.90
N ARG A 55 12.05 -11.72 5.08
CA ARG A 55 12.75 -12.77 5.82
C ARG A 55 12.79 -14.08 5.03
N ARG A 56 11.68 -14.45 4.38
CA ARG A 56 11.55 -15.71 3.62
C ARG A 56 12.55 -15.85 2.47
N LEU A 57 13.05 -14.75 1.93
CA LEU A 57 14.03 -14.77 0.85
C LEU A 57 15.47 -14.82 1.35
N ASN A 58 15.72 -14.27 2.55
CA ASN A 58 17.03 -14.24 3.19
C ASN A 58 17.31 -15.50 4.00
N GLU A 59 16.28 -16.17 4.52
CA GLU A 59 16.45 -17.42 5.26
C GLU A 59 17.15 -18.46 4.37
N ASN A 60 18.37 -18.84 4.79
CA ASN A 60 19.25 -19.76 4.07
C ASN A 60 19.58 -19.35 2.64
N ASP A 61 19.56 -18.06 2.31
CA ASP A 61 19.76 -17.56 0.93
C ASP A 61 18.81 -18.22 -0.09
N ALA A 62 17.57 -18.53 0.32
CA ALA A 62 16.63 -19.33 -0.46
C ALA A 62 16.43 -18.81 -1.90
N TYR A 63 16.35 -17.49 -2.09
CA TYR A 63 16.18 -16.91 -3.42
C TYR A 63 17.44 -17.05 -4.29
N ARG A 64 18.62 -16.86 -3.72
CA ARG A 64 19.89 -17.08 -4.42
C ARG A 64 20.06 -18.55 -4.81
N GLN A 65 19.75 -19.47 -3.90
CA GLN A 65 19.77 -20.90 -4.19
C GLN A 65 18.78 -21.28 -5.31
N TRP A 66 17.60 -20.66 -5.33
CA TRP A 66 16.64 -20.83 -6.41
C TRP A 66 17.19 -20.33 -7.75
N ILE A 67 17.79 -19.13 -7.80
CA ILE A 67 18.46 -18.60 -9.01
C ILE A 67 19.53 -19.58 -9.52
N GLU A 68 20.40 -20.06 -8.65
CA GLU A 68 21.47 -21.01 -9.00
C GLU A 68 20.90 -22.33 -9.55
N THR A 69 19.83 -22.84 -8.91
CA THR A 69 19.16 -24.08 -9.33
C THR A 69 18.48 -23.91 -10.69
N TYR A 70 17.80 -22.79 -10.91
CA TYR A 70 17.15 -22.45 -12.17
C TYR A 70 18.18 -22.37 -13.30
N ARG A 71 19.34 -21.73 -13.03
CA ARG A 71 20.44 -21.61 -13.99
C ARG A 71 20.99 -22.98 -14.42
N ASN A 72 21.25 -23.84 -13.45
CA ASN A 72 21.80 -25.17 -13.69
C ASN A 72 20.83 -26.06 -14.46
N SER A 73 19.54 -25.96 -14.16
CA SER A 73 18.49 -26.81 -14.78
C SER A 73 18.17 -26.39 -16.21
N ASN A 74 18.29 -25.10 -16.54
CA ASN A 74 17.94 -24.55 -17.86
C ASN A 74 19.16 -24.33 -18.77
N SER A 75 20.32 -24.92 -18.44
CA SER A 75 21.58 -24.76 -19.21
C SER A 75 22.06 -23.30 -19.36
N LEU A 76 21.54 -22.38 -18.56
CA LEU A 76 22.00 -20.98 -18.49
C LEU A 76 23.40 -20.91 -17.87
N SER A 77 23.84 -21.96 -17.16
CA SER A 77 25.19 -22.03 -16.57
C SER A 77 26.31 -22.06 -17.61
N ALA A 78 25.99 -22.46 -18.85
CA ALA A 78 26.90 -22.42 -19.99
C ALA A 78 26.74 -21.15 -20.85
N GLN A 79 25.70 -20.34 -20.60
CA GLN A 79 25.43 -19.10 -21.33
C GLN A 79 26.06 -17.92 -20.59
N SER A 80 26.84 -17.09 -21.30
CA SER A 80 27.37 -15.84 -20.75
C SER A 80 26.43 -14.66 -20.97
N GLN A 81 25.51 -14.77 -21.92
CA GLN A 81 24.60 -13.71 -22.35
C GLN A 81 23.20 -14.27 -22.64
N LEU A 82 22.18 -13.45 -22.43
CA LEU A 82 20.77 -13.73 -22.71
C LEU A 82 20.24 -12.75 -23.76
N ASP A 83 19.51 -13.24 -24.74
CA ASP A 83 18.68 -12.37 -25.58
C ASP A 83 17.42 -11.90 -24.82
N LYS A 84 16.63 -11.03 -25.46
CA LYS A 84 15.42 -10.44 -24.87
C LYS A 84 14.38 -11.49 -24.45
N ASP A 85 14.23 -12.56 -25.23
CA ASP A 85 13.24 -13.60 -24.94
C ASP A 85 13.68 -14.46 -23.74
N ALA A 86 14.95 -14.85 -23.70
CA ALA A 86 15.54 -15.57 -22.58
C ALA A 86 15.55 -14.73 -21.28
N PHE A 87 15.85 -13.43 -21.38
CA PHE A 87 15.75 -12.50 -20.26
C PHE A 87 14.32 -12.42 -19.71
N ASN A 88 13.34 -12.18 -20.58
CA ASN A 88 11.93 -12.08 -20.19
C ASN A 88 11.42 -13.38 -19.56
N ALA A 89 11.83 -14.53 -20.10
CA ALA A 89 11.51 -15.83 -19.53
C ALA A 89 12.10 -15.99 -18.12
N PHE A 90 13.36 -15.58 -17.92
CA PHE A 90 13.99 -15.66 -16.60
C PHE A 90 13.31 -14.74 -15.58
N VAL A 91 13.04 -13.49 -15.93
CA VAL A 91 12.30 -12.55 -15.07
C VAL A 91 10.91 -13.10 -14.71
N LYS A 92 10.23 -13.72 -15.68
CA LYS A 92 8.92 -14.33 -15.46
C LYS A 92 8.98 -15.49 -14.46
N GLU A 93 9.93 -16.42 -14.64
CA GLU A 93 10.09 -17.55 -13.72
C GLU A 93 10.47 -17.09 -12.31
N ALA A 94 11.28 -16.03 -12.20
CA ALA A 94 11.59 -15.39 -10.92
C ALA A 94 10.35 -14.77 -10.27
N SER A 95 9.52 -14.08 -11.06
CA SER A 95 8.25 -13.51 -10.61
C SER A 95 7.26 -14.59 -10.19
N ASP A 96 7.17 -15.72 -10.92
CA ASP A 96 6.30 -16.85 -10.60
C ASP A 96 6.75 -17.56 -9.31
N TYR A 97 8.06 -17.69 -9.08
CA TYR A 97 8.61 -18.17 -7.81
C TYR A 97 8.24 -17.25 -6.64
N LEU A 98 8.42 -15.93 -6.81
CA LEU A 98 8.04 -14.95 -5.79
C LEU A 98 6.53 -14.94 -5.53
N GLN A 99 5.70 -15.09 -6.56
CA GLN A 99 4.25 -15.19 -6.43
C GLN A 99 3.84 -16.42 -5.62
N LYS A 100 4.52 -17.56 -5.79
CA LYS A 100 4.27 -18.75 -4.98
C LYS A 100 4.55 -18.48 -3.50
N LEU A 101 5.72 -17.92 -3.18
CA LEU A 101 6.09 -17.58 -1.80
C LEU A 101 5.19 -16.51 -1.19
N GLU A 102 4.77 -15.54 -1.99
CA GLU A 102 3.78 -14.52 -1.61
C GLU A 102 2.44 -15.18 -1.25
N ASN A 103 1.93 -16.08 -2.09
CA ASN A 103 0.69 -16.79 -1.82
C ASN A 103 0.79 -17.59 -0.52
N GLU A 104 1.91 -18.30 -0.29
CA GLU A 104 2.14 -19.03 0.96
C GLU A 104 2.23 -18.09 2.19
N ALA A 105 2.72 -16.86 2.02
CA ALA A 105 2.75 -15.86 3.08
C ALA A 105 1.35 -15.31 3.39
N PHE A 106 0.53 -15.08 2.37
CA PHE A 106 -0.86 -14.64 2.55
C PHE A 106 -1.81 -15.76 2.96
N ASP A 107 -1.62 -17.02 2.56
CA ASP A 107 -2.46 -18.15 2.96
C ASP A 107 -2.39 -18.39 4.49
N GLY A 108 -1.24 -18.07 5.10
CA GLY A 108 -1.07 -18.07 6.55
C GLY A 108 -1.74 -16.89 7.26
N CYS A 109 -2.26 -15.92 6.52
CA CYS A 109 -2.90 -14.73 7.02
C CYS A 109 -4.38 -14.70 6.58
N ASP A 110 -5.30 -14.40 7.51
CA ASP A 110 -6.67 -14.01 7.08
C ASP A 110 -6.61 -12.69 6.29
N LYS A 111 -7.76 -12.10 5.96
CA LYS A 111 -7.77 -10.70 5.51
C LYS A 111 -7.44 -9.76 6.67
N ILE A 112 -6.89 -8.59 6.35
CA ILE A 112 -6.62 -7.51 7.30
C ILE A 112 -7.96 -6.86 7.69
N GLY A 113 -8.43 -7.18 8.89
CA GLY A 113 -9.59 -6.56 9.52
C GLY A 113 -9.22 -5.50 10.56
N PRO A 114 -10.19 -5.06 11.37
CA PRO A 114 -9.93 -4.22 12.53
C PRO A 114 -8.92 -4.90 13.47
N MET A 115 -7.87 -4.17 13.85
CA MET A 115 -6.88 -4.62 14.84
C MET A 115 -6.89 -3.67 16.03
N GLU A 116 -6.70 -4.23 17.23
CA GLU A 116 -6.37 -3.47 18.45
C GLU A 116 -4.86 -3.20 18.53
N ASP A 117 -4.45 -2.23 19.35
CA ASP A 117 -3.04 -1.82 19.45
C ASP A 117 -2.13 -2.98 19.93
N GLU A 118 -2.65 -3.84 20.82
CA GLU A 118 -1.92 -5.03 21.29
C GLU A 118 -1.70 -6.06 20.16
N GLU A 119 -2.64 -6.15 19.21
CA GLU A 119 -2.55 -7.09 18.09
C GLU A 119 -1.54 -6.62 17.03
N LEU A 120 -1.26 -5.32 16.95
CA LEU A 120 -0.26 -4.78 16.03
C LEU A 120 1.15 -5.32 16.34
N SER A 121 1.42 -5.76 17.57
CA SER A 121 2.71 -6.38 17.95
C SER A 121 2.67 -7.91 17.98
N SER A 122 1.60 -8.51 17.44
CA SER A 122 1.42 -9.96 17.44
C SER A 122 2.18 -10.65 16.28
N PRO A 123 2.43 -11.97 16.38
CA PRO A 123 2.95 -12.76 15.26
C PRO A 123 2.09 -12.69 14.00
N LYS A 124 0.77 -12.44 14.14
CA LYS A 124 -0.14 -12.26 13.01
C LYS A 124 0.18 -10.97 12.26
N ALA A 125 0.42 -9.86 12.97
CA ALA A 125 0.83 -8.60 12.37
C ALA A 125 2.18 -8.74 11.64
N ASP A 126 3.16 -9.40 12.26
CA ASP A 126 4.46 -9.66 11.64
C ASP A 126 4.34 -10.51 10.36
N ALA A 127 3.46 -11.53 10.37
CA ALA A 127 3.18 -12.35 9.19
C ALA A 127 2.58 -11.54 8.03
N PHE A 128 1.66 -10.62 8.31
CA PHE A 128 1.14 -9.70 7.29
C PHE A 128 2.20 -8.76 6.74
N VAL A 129 3.01 -8.18 7.62
CA VAL A 129 4.12 -7.30 7.21
C VAL A 129 5.05 -8.05 6.27
N GLU A 130 5.39 -9.30 6.59
CA GLU A 130 6.18 -10.18 5.73
C GLU A 130 5.49 -10.46 4.38
N ALA A 131 4.19 -10.75 4.38
CA ALA A 131 3.42 -10.99 3.15
C ALA A 131 3.38 -9.75 2.23
N VAL A 132 3.26 -8.54 2.81
CA VAL A 132 3.33 -7.29 2.03
C VAL A 132 4.73 -7.08 1.45
N LYS A 133 5.80 -7.38 2.19
CA LYS A 133 7.17 -7.32 1.64
C LYS A 133 7.35 -8.28 0.47
N MET A 134 6.84 -9.51 0.58
CA MET A 134 6.85 -10.48 -0.52
C MET A 134 6.10 -9.95 -1.76
N LYS A 135 4.93 -9.35 -1.57
CA LYS A 135 4.17 -8.73 -2.66
C LYS A 135 4.94 -7.59 -3.32
N LEU A 136 5.59 -6.75 -2.52
CA LEU A 136 6.44 -5.66 -3.02
C LEU A 136 7.59 -6.22 -3.87
N SER A 137 8.32 -7.23 -3.36
CA SER A 137 9.40 -7.89 -4.10
C SER A 137 8.93 -8.50 -5.42
N ARG A 138 7.76 -9.16 -5.44
CA ARG A 138 7.19 -9.68 -6.70
C ARG A 138 6.89 -8.56 -7.69
N HIS A 139 6.24 -7.48 -7.26
CA HIS A 139 5.91 -6.36 -8.15
C HIS A 139 7.15 -5.73 -8.76
N ILE A 140 8.20 -5.53 -7.96
CA ILE A 140 9.49 -5.01 -8.44
C ILE A 140 10.09 -5.96 -9.47
N CYS A 141 10.20 -7.26 -9.14
CA CYS A 141 10.77 -8.25 -10.05
C CYS A 141 9.96 -8.37 -11.36
N THR A 142 8.63 -8.23 -11.31
CA THR A 142 7.79 -8.24 -12.52
C THR A 142 8.11 -7.06 -13.45
N GLN A 143 8.48 -5.91 -12.88
CA GLN A 143 8.83 -4.71 -13.67
C GLN A 143 10.23 -4.77 -14.28
N ALA A 144 11.09 -5.67 -13.81
CA ALA A 144 12.45 -5.89 -14.32
C ALA A 144 12.49 -6.18 -15.83
N VAL A 145 11.38 -6.66 -16.42
CA VAL A 145 11.22 -6.84 -17.86
C VAL A 145 11.58 -5.56 -18.64
N SER A 146 11.27 -4.38 -18.09
CA SER A 146 11.60 -3.10 -18.71
C SER A 146 13.09 -2.71 -18.62
N SER A 147 13.86 -3.41 -17.79
CA SER A 147 15.29 -3.17 -17.58
C SER A 147 16.17 -3.76 -18.69
N PHE A 148 15.62 -4.58 -19.61
CA PHE A 148 16.40 -5.19 -20.68
C PHE A 148 17.13 -4.13 -21.52
N ASP A 149 16.37 -3.13 -22.00
CA ASP A 149 16.91 -2.09 -22.88
C ASP A 149 17.91 -1.16 -22.14
N LEU A 150 17.89 -1.18 -20.80
CA LEU A 150 18.86 -0.47 -19.94
C LEU A 150 20.13 -1.28 -19.69
N LEU A 151 20.00 -2.61 -19.63
CA LEU A 151 21.13 -3.54 -19.50
C LEU A 151 21.89 -3.75 -20.82
N ASP A 152 21.21 -3.69 -21.97
CA ASP A 152 21.76 -3.84 -23.32
C ASP A 152 22.45 -2.53 -23.79
N LYS A 153 23.52 -2.14 -23.10
CA LYS A 153 24.22 -0.86 -23.32
C LYS A 153 24.85 -0.74 -24.72
N ASP A 154 25.36 -1.84 -25.27
CA ASP A 154 25.97 -1.86 -26.60
C ASP A 154 24.97 -2.11 -27.74
N LYS A 155 23.69 -2.36 -27.39
CA LYS A 155 22.57 -2.59 -28.32
C LYS A 155 22.83 -3.79 -29.23
N ASP A 156 23.53 -4.80 -28.72
CA ASP A 156 23.79 -6.04 -29.42
C ASP A 156 22.60 -7.02 -29.33
N GLY A 157 21.57 -6.64 -28.56
CA GLY A 157 20.36 -7.43 -28.33
C GLY A 157 20.56 -8.50 -27.26
N LYS A 158 21.60 -8.39 -26.43
CA LYS A 158 21.93 -9.35 -25.38
C LYS A 158 22.42 -8.68 -24.11
N VAL A 159 22.21 -9.35 -22.99
CA VAL A 159 22.60 -8.89 -21.65
C VAL A 159 23.40 -9.97 -20.93
N ARG A 160 24.36 -9.59 -20.08
CA ARG A 160 25.17 -10.59 -19.38
C ARG A 160 24.38 -11.27 -18.28
N VAL A 161 24.51 -12.59 -18.16
CA VAL A 161 23.78 -13.39 -17.15
C VAL A 161 24.08 -12.90 -15.73
N ASP A 162 25.33 -12.52 -15.44
CA ASP A 162 25.73 -12.06 -14.10
C ASP A 162 25.09 -10.73 -13.72
N GLU A 163 24.81 -9.84 -14.68
CA GLU A 163 24.10 -8.58 -14.45
C GLU A 163 22.61 -8.83 -14.15
N VAL A 164 21.98 -9.73 -14.91
CA VAL A 164 20.58 -10.12 -14.69
C VAL A 164 20.40 -10.73 -13.31
N GLU A 165 21.33 -11.54 -12.84
CA GLU A 165 21.26 -12.16 -11.52
C GLU A 165 21.43 -11.17 -10.38
N LYS A 166 22.37 -10.24 -10.53
CA LYS A 166 22.55 -9.15 -9.56
C LYS A 166 21.28 -8.31 -9.49
N LEU A 167 20.70 -7.96 -10.64
CA LEU A 167 19.43 -7.22 -10.71
C LEU A 167 18.33 -7.98 -9.97
N LEU A 168 18.07 -9.24 -10.34
CA LEU A 168 17.02 -10.04 -9.72
C LEU A 168 17.21 -10.23 -8.21
N GLN A 169 18.45 -10.44 -7.74
CA GLN A 169 18.76 -10.54 -6.31
C GLN A 169 18.45 -9.25 -5.56
N VAL A 170 18.78 -8.09 -6.15
CA VAL A 170 18.51 -6.80 -5.51
C VAL A 170 17.01 -6.49 -5.51
N GLU A 171 16.32 -6.73 -6.63
CA GLU A 171 14.88 -6.49 -6.76
C GLU A 171 14.03 -7.34 -5.81
N ALA A 172 14.45 -8.58 -5.58
CA ALA A 172 13.80 -9.47 -4.63
C ALA A 172 13.88 -8.95 -3.17
N HIS A 173 14.81 -8.05 -2.85
CA HIS A 173 14.92 -7.47 -1.51
C HIS A 173 13.98 -6.27 -1.25
N GLY A 174 13.12 -5.93 -2.20
CA GLY A 174 12.14 -4.86 -2.03
C GLY A 174 12.68 -3.48 -2.40
N ASN A 175 12.16 -2.44 -1.78
CA ASN A 175 12.40 -1.04 -2.16
C ASN A 175 13.42 -0.32 -1.25
N GLY A 176 14.41 -1.04 -0.73
CA GLY A 176 15.44 -0.47 0.16
C GLY A 176 16.50 0.39 -0.54
N ILE A 177 17.48 0.88 0.21
CA ILE A 177 18.60 1.69 -0.33
C ILE A 177 19.41 0.94 -1.39
N GLU A 178 19.62 -0.37 -1.21
CA GLU A 178 20.31 -1.23 -2.19
C GLU A 178 19.56 -1.29 -3.52
N TRP A 179 18.23 -1.31 -3.49
CA TRP A 179 17.42 -1.23 -4.69
C TRP A 179 17.57 0.11 -5.38
N LEU A 180 17.49 1.21 -4.62
CA LEU A 180 17.66 2.56 -5.15
C LEU A 180 19.04 2.72 -5.83
N LYS A 181 20.08 2.16 -5.22
CA LYS A 181 21.44 2.12 -5.77
C LYS A 181 21.55 1.28 -7.04
N SER A 182 20.92 0.11 -7.06
CA SER A 182 20.89 -0.73 -8.26
C SER A 182 20.16 -0.04 -9.40
N GLN A 183 19.06 0.69 -9.13
CA GLN A 183 18.37 1.46 -10.15
C GLN A 183 19.22 2.64 -10.65
N PHE A 184 19.92 3.34 -9.75
CA PHE A 184 20.87 4.39 -10.15
C PHE A 184 21.88 3.87 -11.20
N HIS A 185 22.55 2.75 -10.93
CA HIS A 185 23.51 2.16 -11.87
C HIS A 185 22.88 1.56 -13.13
N LEU A 186 21.60 1.16 -13.07
CA LEU A 186 20.87 0.65 -14.22
C LEU A 186 20.51 1.78 -15.20
N TYR A 187 20.13 2.95 -14.68
CA TYR A 187 19.76 4.11 -15.49
C TYR A 187 20.96 4.96 -15.91
N ASP A 188 22.11 4.81 -15.26
CA ASP A 188 23.41 5.34 -15.72
C ASP A 188 23.82 4.64 -17.03
N ALA A 189 23.38 5.21 -18.15
CA ALA A 189 23.49 4.62 -19.47
C ALA A 189 24.91 4.64 -20.04
N ASP A 190 25.70 5.66 -19.74
CA ASP A 190 27.09 5.83 -20.20
C ASP A 190 28.13 5.29 -19.21
N GLY A 191 27.71 4.88 -18.01
CA GLY A 191 28.55 4.21 -17.02
C GLY A 191 29.58 5.16 -16.41
N ASP A 192 29.25 6.45 -16.32
CA ASP A 192 30.11 7.48 -15.75
C ASP A 192 29.83 7.72 -14.25
N ASP A 193 29.01 6.84 -13.64
CA ASP A 193 28.57 6.89 -12.25
C ASP A 193 27.77 8.16 -11.90
N VAL A 194 27.20 8.85 -12.89
CA VAL A 194 26.27 9.97 -12.67
C VAL A 194 24.92 9.74 -13.34
N VAL A 195 23.89 10.47 -12.87
CA VAL A 195 22.57 10.49 -13.50
C VAL A 195 22.11 11.92 -13.78
N ASN A 196 21.34 12.07 -14.84
CA ASN A 196 20.70 13.34 -15.21
C ASN A 196 19.26 13.46 -14.68
N GLU A 197 18.59 14.58 -14.99
CA GLU A 197 17.24 14.88 -14.52
C GLU A 197 16.21 13.84 -14.97
N ALA A 198 16.31 13.36 -16.21
CA ALA A 198 15.37 12.41 -16.77
C ALA A 198 15.54 11.03 -16.12
N GLU A 199 16.78 10.58 -15.93
CA GLU A 199 17.10 9.31 -15.27
C GLU A 199 16.68 9.30 -13.80
N SER A 200 17.03 10.33 -13.05
CA SER A 200 16.59 10.51 -11.65
C SER A 200 15.07 10.45 -11.53
N LYS A 201 14.37 11.14 -12.44
CA LYS A 201 12.91 11.11 -12.48
C LYS A 201 12.36 9.71 -12.74
N LEU A 202 12.92 8.96 -13.69
CA LEU A 202 12.47 7.61 -14.02
C LEU A 202 12.67 6.64 -12.84
N ILE A 203 13.80 6.72 -12.13
CA ILE A 203 14.08 5.92 -10.94
C ILE A 203 12.98 6.14 -9.88
N LEU A 204 12.70 7.41 -9.56
CA LEU A 204 11.73 7.77 -8.52
C LEU A 204 10.29 7.44 -8.94
N ASP A 205 9.91 7.73 -10.19
CA ASP A 205 8.58 7.42 -10.72
C ASP A 205 8.32 5.91 -10.74
N SER A 206 9.32 5.08 -11.07
CA SER A 206 9.23 3.61 -11.04
C SER A 206 8.92 3.09 -9.63
N MET A 207 9.60 3.64 -8.62
CA MET A 207 9.36 3.27 -7.22
C MET A 207 7.96 3.69 -6.73
N ILE A 208 7.51 4.87 -7.12
CA ILE A 208 6.16 5.37 -6.82
C ILE A 208 5.10 4.47 -7.47
N ALA A 209 5.27 4.15 -8.75
CA ALA A 209 4.33 3.32 -9.51
C ALA A 209 4.20 1.93 -8.89
N THR A 210 5.31 1.31 -8.51
CA THR A 210 5.34 0.02 -7.79
C THR A 210 4.57 0.08 -6.49
N GLN A 211 4.84 1.07 -5.63
CA GLN A 211 4.16 1.20 -4.34
C GLN A 211 2.65 1.43 -4.51
N LYS A 212 2.22 2.21 -5.51
CA LYS A 212 0.80 2.37 -5.86
C LYS A 212 0.14 1.06 -6.31
N ALA A 213 0.83 0.27 -7.14
CA ALA A 213 0.33 -1.02 -7.61
C ALA A 213 0.15 -2.00 -6.45
N VAL A 214 1.15 -2.10 -5.57
CA VAL A 214 1.10 -2.91 -4.35
C VAL A 214 -0.08 -2.51 -3.45
N MET A 215 -0.23 -1.22 -3.15
CA MET A 215 -1.33 -0.76 -2.30
C MET A 215 -2.71 -0.99 -2.93
N THR A 216 -2.82 -0.80 -4.26
CA THR A 216 -4.07 -1.05 -4.99
C THR A 216 -4.48 -2.50 -4.87
N GLU A 217 -3.53 -3.42 -5.03
CA GLU A 217 -3.77 -4.84 -4.89
C GLU A 217 -4.13 -5.23 -3.45
N ILE A 218 -3.40 -4.72 -2.45
CA ILE A 218 -3.69 -4.97 -1.02
C ILE A 218 -5.15 -4.62 -0.69
N PHE A 219 -5.58 -3.40 -1.01
CA PHE A 219 -6.95 -2.97 -0.71
C PHE A 219 -8.01 -3.69 -1.53
N ALA A 220 -7.67 -4.24 -2.69
CA ALA A 220 -8.59 -5.02 -3.52
C ALA A 220 -8.81 -6.44 -2.98
N THR A 221 -7.75 -7.11 -2.50
CA THR A 221 -7.79 -8.56 -2.23
C THR A 221 -7.67 -8.91 -0.74
N HIS A 222 -6.91 -8.15 0.04
CA HIS A 222 -6.45 -8.55 1.38
C HIS A 222 -7.04 -7.75 2.54
N VAL A 223 -7.98 -6.83 2.30
CA VAL A 223 -8.57 -5.99 3.37
C VAL A 223 -10.06 -6.31 3.56
N GLU A 224 -10.50 -6.40 4.81
CA GLU A 224 -11.89 -6.64 5.18
C GLU A 224 -12.72 -5.34 5.23
N SER A 225 -14.04 -5.50 5.32
CA SER A 225 -14.98 -4.38 5.58
C SER A 225 -14.92 -3.24 4.55
N MET A 226 -14.36 -3.51 3.36
CA MET A 226 -14.26 -2.53 2.28
C MET A 226 -15.59 -2.29 1.57
N PRO A 227 -15.92 -1.04 1.19
CA PRO A 227 -17.13 -0.75 0.43
C PRO A 227 -17.07 -1.35 -0.98
N LYS A 228 -18.22 -1.62 -1.60
CA LYS A 228 -18.28 -2.23 -2.96
C LYS A 228 -17.51 -1.48 -4.06
N LYS A 229 -17.28 -0.17 -3.89
CA LYS A 229 -16.55 0.67 -4.87
C LYS A 229 -15.16 1.05 -4.37
N HIS A 230 -14.58 0.26 -3.46
CA HIS A 230 -13.30 0.58 -2.81
C HIS A 230 -12.17 0.78 -3.81
N GLU A 231 -12.05 -0.05 -4.84
CA GLU A 231 -11.01 0.11 -5.88
C GLU A 231 -11.05 1.52 -6.50
N LYS A 232 -12.22 1.94 -6.98
CA LYS A 232 -12.40 3.29 -7.57
C LYS A 232 -12.14 4.41 -6.55
N LEU A 233 -12.56 4.22 -5.30
CA LEU A 233 -12.31 5.19 -4.24
C LEU A 233 -10.81 5.28 -3.93
N PHE A 234 -10.11 4.14 -3.90
CA PHE A 234 -8.70 4.07 -3.63
C PHE A 234 -7.87 4.69 -4.76
N THR A 235 -8.18 4.38 -6.02
CA THR A 235 -7.52 5.02 -7.17
C THR A 235 -7.66 6.55 -7.14
N LYS A 236 -8.85 7.06 -6.78
CA LYS A 236 -9.04 8.50 -6.59
C LYS A 236 -8.17 9.01 -5.45
N SER A 237 -8.11 8.29 -4.35
CA SER A 237 -7.33 8.68 -3.18
C SER A 237 -5.84 8.74 -3.45
N LEU A 238 -5.29 7.79 -4.21
CA LEU A 238 -3.89 7.84 -4.66
C LEU A 238 -3.58 9.15 -5.40
N SER A 239 -4.47 9.60 -6.29
CA SER A 239 -4.28 10.85 -7.04
C SER A 239 -4.42 12.11 -6.17
N GLU A 240 -5.33 12.09 -5.19
CA GLU A 240 -5.49 13.20 -4.24
C GLU A 240 -4.29 13.29 -3.29
N GLU A 241 -3.78 12.14 -2.84
CA GLU A 241 -2.63 12.07 -1.94
C GLU A 241 -1.33 12.47 -2.64
N ASP A 242 -1.13 12.12 -3.92
CA ASP A 242 -0.01 12.64 -4.72
C ASP A 242 0.03 14.17 -4.72
N PHE A 243 -1.13 14.81 -4.88
CA PHE A 243 -1.25 16.26 -4.87
C PHE A 243 -1.03 16.84 -3.47
N LYS A 244 -1.68 16.26 -2.45
CA LYS A 244 -1.60 16.72 -1.05
C LYS A 244 -0.20 16.59 -0.47
N SER A 245 0.48 15.48 -0.72
CA SER A 245 1.86 15.23 -0.32
C SER A 245 2.91 15.83 -1.27
N LYS A 246 2.45 16.47 -2.36
CA LYS A 246 3.30 17.12 -3.38
C LYS A 246 4.33 16.17 -3.99
N ILE A 247 3.97 14.90 -4.19
CA ILE A 247 4.87 13.85 -4.69
C ILE A 247 5.55 14.26 -6.01
N PRO A 248 4.85 14.80 -7.03
CA PRO A 248 5.50 15.23 -8.27
C PRO A 248 6.53 16.37 -8.08
N GLU A 249 6.26 17.27 -7.14
CA GLU A 249 7.19 18.37 -6.85
C GLU A 249 8.42 17.85 -6.11
N LYS A 250 8.25 16.93 -5.15
CA LYS A 250 9.37 16.30 -4.44
C LYS A 250 10.29 15.55 -5.40
N VAL A 251 9.75 14.78 -6.33
CA VAL A 251 10.53 14.12 -7.40
C VAL A 251 11.38 15.14 -8.17
N ARG A 252 10.80 16.30 -8.53
CA ARG A 252 11.54 17.36 -9.22
C ARG A 252 12.61 18.00 -8.31
N CYS A 253 12.30 18.21 -7.03
CA CYS A 253 13.22 18.81 -6.06
C CYS A 253 14.47 17.95 -5.80
N VAL A 254 14.34 16.61 -5.79
CA VAL A 254 15.50 15.70 -5.65
C VAL A 254 16.57 16.01 -6.70
N PHE A 255 16.18 16.32 -7.93
CA PHE A 255 17.15 16.74 -8.92
C PHE A 255 17.55 18.21 -8.78
N HIS A 256 16.58 19.12 -8.64
CA HIS A 256 16.85 20.56 -8.70
C HIS A 256 17.68 21.11 -7.53
N PHE A 257 17.54 20.55 -6.33
CA PHE A 257 18.23 21.00 -5.13
C PHE A 257 19.46 20.16 -4.75
N ALA A 258 19.75 19.09 -5.49
CA ALA A 258 21.03 18.40 -5.38
C ALA A 258 22.19 19.36 -5.67
N ASN A 259 23.29 19.20 -4.94
CA ASN A 259 24.55 19.91 -5.20
C ASN A 259 25.25 19.27 -6.40
N LYS A 260 24.85 19.63 -7.61
CA LYS A 260 25.36 19.03 -8.87
C LYS A 260 26.88 19.18 -9.03
N LEU A 261 27.48 18.21 -9.72
CA LEU A 261 28.93 18.12 -9.94
C LEU A 261 29.43 19.02 -11.07
N ASP A 262 28.63 19.19 -12.11
CA ASP A 262 29.02 19.88 -13.33
C ASP A 262 28.74 21.39 -13.26
N GLU A 263 29.55 22.17 -13.98
CA GLU A 263 29.38 23.63 -14.10
C GLU A 263 28.02 24.00 -14.71
N GLU A 264 27.44 23.09 -15.51
CA GLU A 264 26.14 23.24 -16.15
C GLU A 264 24.96 22.73 -15.30
N ARG A 265 25.22 22.12 -14.13
CA ARG A 265 24.21 21.68 -13.16
C ARG A 265 23.24 20.60 -13.67
N LYS A 266 23.71 19.70 -14.54
CA LYS A 266 22.95 18.65 -15.22
C LYS A 266 23.15 17.25 -14.66
N THR A 267 24.17 16.99 -13.85
CA THR A 267 24.43 15.64 -13.33
C THR A 267 24.88 15.61 -11.87
N TYR A 268 24.67 14.47 -11.21
CA TYR A 268 25.23 14.19 -9.89
C TYR A 268 25.46 12.70 -9.68
N ASP A 269 26.40 12.37 -8.79
CA ASP A 269 26.77 11.01 -8.41
C ASP A 269 25.77 10.39 -7.40
N TRP A 270 26.04 9.13 -7.03
CA TRP A 270 25.24 8.39 -6.04
C TRP A 270 25.12 9.12 -4.70
N GLU A 271 26.21 9.68 -4.16
CA GLU A 271 26.19 10.28 -2.82
C GLU A 271 25.31 11.53 -2.80
N LEU A 272 25.40 12.35 -3.84
CA LEU A 272 24.57 13.53 -4.02
C LEU A 272 23.10 13.17 -4.27
N PHE A 273 22.83 12.13 -5.06
CA PHE A 273 21.49 11.62 -5.28
C PHE A 273 20.84 11.17 -3.98
N GLU A 274 21.52 10.29 -3.24
CA GLU A 274 21.04 9.73 -1.98
C GLU A 274 20.80 10.85 -0.95
N ASN A 275 21.71 11.80 -0.84
CA ASN A 275 21.57 12.92 0.08
C ASN A 275 20.40 13.83 -0.31
N SER A 276 20.25 14.17 -1.59
CA SER A 276 19.13 15.01 -2.02
C SER A 276 17.79 14.29 -1.89
N GLN A 277 17.73 13.00 -2.19
CA GLN A 277 16.54 12.17 -1.98
C GLN A 277 16.12 12.18 -0.50
N LYS A 278 17.06 11.99 0.44
CA LYS A 278 16.77 12.02 1.87
C LYS A 278 16.24 13.36 2.36
N VAL A 279 16.73 14.47 1.80
CA VAL A 279 16.31 15.82 2.20
C VAL A 279 14.97 16.20 1.59
N GLU A 280 14.82 16.02 0.27
CA GLU A 280 13.68 16.53 -0.48
C GLU A 280 12.50 15.55 -0.54
N PHE A 281 12.78 14.25 -0.40
CA PHE A 281 11.77 13.20 -0.46
C PHE A 281 11.98 12.10 0.61
N PRO A 282 12.00 12.47 1.91
CA PRO A 282 12.33 11.55 3.00
C PRO A 282 11.37 10.35 3.11
N GLU A 283 10.12 10.49 2.70
CA GLU A 283 9.11 9.42 2.80
C GLU A 283 9.10 8.43 1.63
N LEU A 284 10.00 8.54 0.65
CA LEU A 284 10.03 7.70 -0.55
C LEU A 284 9.95 6.19 -0.25
N HIS A 285 10.71 5.72 0.75
CA HIS A 285 10.72 4.31 1.16
C HIS A 285 9.46 3.89 1.96
N ASN A 286 8.63 4.84 2.38
CA ASN A 286 7.44 4.64 3.20
C ASN A 286 6.13 5.08 2.50
N LEU A 287 6.11 5.19 1.18
CA LEU A 287 4.92 5.66 0.45
C LEU A 287 3.72 4.72 0.63
N LEU A 288 3.93 3.43 0.87
CA LEU A 288 2.84 2.52 1.25
C LEU A 288 2.01 3.07 2.43
N ALA A 289 2.68 3.57 3.48
CA ALA A 289 2.02 4.15 4.64
C ALA A 289 1.39 5.52 4.33
N VAL A 290 2.04 6.33 3.48
CA VAL A 290 1.50 7.63 3.02
C VAL A 290 0.18 7.41 2.29
N TYR A 291 0.13 6.47 1.35
CA TYR A 291 -1.09 6.17 0.59
C TYR A 291 -2.18 5.52 1.45
N ALA A 292 -1.82 4.62 2.36
CA ALA A 292 -2.78 4.05 3.31
C ALA A 292 -3.42 5.13 4.20
N LYS A 293 -2.59 6.05 4.71
CA LYS A 293 -3.04 7.20 5.51
C LYS A 293 -3.91 8.15 4.70
N GLY A 294 -3.51 8.50 3.48
CA GLY A 294 -4.31 9.37 2.59
C GLY A 294 -5.71 8.83 2.38
N PHE A 295 -5.79 7.52 2.14
CA PHE A 295 -7.07 6.83 2.01
C PHE A 295 -7.88 6.82 3.32
N TYR A 296 -7.24 6.57 4.46
CA TYR A 296 -7.90 6.70 5.76
C TYR A 296 -8.50 8.11 5.95
N ASP A 297 -7.70 9.16 5.76
CA ASP A 297 -8.10 10.56 5.94
C ASP A 297 -9.34 10.89 5.06
N GLU A 298 -9.34 10.47 3.79
CA GLU A 298 -10.45 10.68 2.87
C GLU A 298 -11.74 9.97 3.30
N ARG A 299 -11.60 8.71 3.74
CA ARG A 299 -12.75 7.91 4.20
C ARG A 299 -13.30 8.47 5.51
N PHE A 300 -12.44 8.90 6.42
CA PHE A 300 -12.82 9.60 7.65
C PHE A 300 -13.60 10.88 7.34
N THR A 301 -13.04 11.76 6.49
CA THR A 301 -13.68 13.01 6.04
C THR A 301 -15.05 12.76 5.38
N PHE A 302 -15.18 11.68 4.62
CA PHE A 302 -16.46 11.28 4.03
C PHE A 302 -17.51 10.96 5.10
N TYR A 303 -17.15 10.23 6.14
CA TYR A 303 -18.05 9.89 7.24
C TYR A 303 -18.42 11.09 8.10
N GLU A 304 -17.48 12.00 8.37
CA GLU A 304 -17.76 13.27 9.04
C GLU A 304 -18.84 14.06 8.29
N ARG A 305 -18.60 14.33 6.99
CA ARG A 305 -19.57 15.04 6.14
C ARG A 305 -20.92 14.35 6.08
N LYS A 306 -20.96 13.01 6.12
CA LYS A 306 -22.19 12.22 6.13
C LYS A 306 -22.94 12.37 7.46
N GLN A 307 -22.23 12.34 8.58
CA GLN A 307 -22.79 12.52 9.92
C GLN A 307 -23.33 13.95 10.12
N GLU A 308 -22.60 14.96 9.67
CA GLU A 308 -23.02 16.36 9.68
C GLU A 308 -24.32 16.56 8.89
N LYS A 309 -24.37 16.11 7.63
CA LYS A 309 -25.58 16.20 6.79
C LYS A 309 -26.78 15.54 7.45
N ARG A 310 -26.57 14.39 8.09
CA ARG A 310 -27.62 13.68 8.83
C ARG A 310 -28.09 14.48 10.04
N ASN A 311 -27.16 15.05 10.82
CA ASN A 311 -27.48 15.89 11.97
C ASN A 311 -28.29 17.14 11.57
N THR A 312 -27.88 17.82 10.49
CA THR A 312 -28.60 18.98 9.94
C THR A 312 -30.03 18.61 9.51
N ARG A 313 -30.21 17.46 8.84
CA ARG A 313 -31.55 16.97 8.47
C ARG A 313 -32.42 16.68 9.69
N TYR A 314 -31.86 16.05 10.72
CA TYR A 314 -32.60 15.78 11.96
C TYR A 314 -33.00 17.06 12.68
N LYS A 315 -32.07 18.02 12.83
CA LYS A 315 -32.38 19.33 13.43
C LYS A 315 -33.48 20.06 12.65
N GLY A 316 -33.41 20.03 11.32
CA GLY A 316 -34.45 20.60 10.45
C GLY A 316 -35.81 19.93 10.61
N LEU A 317 -35.85 18.59 10.69
CA LEU A 317 -37.09 17.84 10.89
C LEU A 317 -37.71 18.08 12.27
N LEU A 318 -36.88 18.14 13.32
CA LEU A 318 -37.34 18.49 14.67
C LEU A 318 -37.88 19.92 14.73
N LEU A 319 -37.21 20.87 14.07
CA LEU A 319 -37.69 22.26 13.98
C LEU A 319 -39.04 22.32 13.26
N ALA A 320 -39.19 21.65 12.12
CA ALA A 320 -40.46 21.60 11.37
C ALA A 320 -41.59 20.96 12.19
N ALA A 321 -41.31 19.88 12.93
CA ALA A 321 -42.29 19.25 13.82
C ALA A 321 -42.69 20.17 14.99
N ALA A 322 -41.73 20.91 15.57
CA ALA A 322 -42.00 21.86 16.63
C ALA A 322 -42.87 23.04 16.15
N ILE A 323 -42.60 23.56 14.94
CA ILE A 323 -43.44 24.58 14.31
C ILE A 323 -44.85 24.05 14.07
N GLY A 324 -44.99 22.87 13.46
CA GLY A 324 -46.31 22.29 13.19
C GLY A 324 -47.14 21.99 14.44
N LEU A 325 -46.49 21.54 15.54
CA LEU A 325 -47.14 21.38 16.84
C LEU A 325 -47.56 22.74 17.43
N GLY A 326 -46.70 23.76 17.31
CA GLY A 326 -47.01 25.12 17.74
C GLY A 326 -48.22 25.70 17.00
N ASP A 327 -48.24 25.58 15.67
CA ASP A 327 -49.34 26.04 14.82
C ASP A 327 -50.64 25.28 15.12
N TYR A 328 -50.57 23.97 15.35
CA TYR A 328 -51.74 23.17 15.74
C TYR A 328 -52.31 23.62 17.09
N ILE A 329 -51.45 23.81 18.10
CA ILE A 329 -51.89 24.29 19.42
C ILE A 329 -52.50 25.69 19.30
N ALA A 330 -51.89 26.59 18.53
CA ALA A 330 -52.40 27.94 18.31
C ALA A 330 -53.73 27.97 17.53
N ALA A 331 -54.00 26.97 16.68
CA ALA A 331 -55.25 26.86 15.93
C ALA A 331 -56.40 26.21 16.73
N VAL A 332 -56.08 25.47 17.80
CA VAL A 332 -57.06 24.71 18.61
C VAL A 332 -57.47 25.45 19.89
N ILE A 333 -56.66 26.42 20.35
CA ILE A 333 -56.95 27.29 21.51
C ILE A 333 -57.60 28.58 21.03
#